data_AF-A0A0L7KFP5-F1
#
_entry.id   AF-A0A0L7KFP5-F1
#
_cell.length_a   1.000
_cell.length_b   1.000
_cell.length_c   1.000
_cell.angle_alpha   90.00
_cell.angle_beta   90.00
_cell.angle_gamma   90.00
#
_symmetry.space_group_name_H-M   'P 1'
#
loop_
_entity.id
_entity.type
_entity.pdbx_description
1 polymer ?
#
loop_
_entity_poly.entity_id
_entity_poly.type
_entity_poly.pdbx_seq_one_letter_code
_entity_poly.pdbx_strand_id
1 'polypeptide(L)'
;MNREPLKYISNKRNTSLLAHTNKNFRKLGRDRAQRRALLRALTTSLLRYGKIVTTEAKAKETRRKVDRIITYAKKHDNNRQYAYRLIANYVYDRELALNVVKQAPVRYKERHGGYTKIKLLPKSRKGDASRMAMLELL
;
A
#
# COMPACT_ATOMS: atom_id res chain seq x y z
N MET A 1 -46.60 17.14 37.04
CA MET A 1 -46.32 15.94 36.22
C MET A 1 -45.49 16.39 35.02
N ASN A 2 -44.16 16.43 35.19
CA ASN A 2 -43.22 17.00 34.23
C ASN A 2 -43.01 16.03 33.08
N ARG A 3 -43.47 16.37 31.87
CA ARG A 3 -43.09 15.65 30.64
C ARG A 3 -41.88 16.34 30.04
N GLU A 4 -40.71 15.75 30.18
CA GLU A 4 -39.52 16.20 29.46
C GLU A 4 -39.77 16.16 27.95
N PRO A 5 -39.32 17.16 27.17
CA PRO A 5 -39.45 17.13 25.72
C PRO A 5 -38.55 16.04 25.12
N LEU A 6 -39.07 15.36 24.09
CA LEU A 6 -38.35 14.30 23.38
C LEU A 6 -36.98 14.80 22.90
N LYS A 7 -35.91 14.16 23.38
CA LYS A 7 -34.53 14.44 22.99
C LYS A 7 -34.41 14.35 21.47
N TYR A 8 -33.89 15.41 20.85
CA TYR A 8 -33.46 15.39 19.45
C TYR A 8 -32.38 14.32 19.30
N ILE A 9 -32.76 13.16 18.78
CA ILE A 9 -31.80 12.14 18.38
C ILE A 9 -31.08 12.75 17.19
N SER A 10 -29.84 13.22 17.40
CA SER A 10 -28.98 13.63 16.30
C SER A 10 -28.84 12.40 15.41
N ASN A 11 -29.60 12.40 14.30
CA ASN A 11 -29.49 11.37 13.31
C ASN A 11 -28.14 11.64 12.62
N LYS A 12 -27.06 11.11 13.21
CA LYS A 12 -25.78 10.92 12.52
C LYS A 12 -26.13 9.98 11.39
N ARG A 13 -26.59 10.53 10.27
CA ARG A 13 -26.76 9.83 9.01
C ARG A 13 -25.38 9.25 8.72
N ASN A 14 -25.16 8.00 9.10
CA ASN A 14 -24.06 7.21 8.60
C ASN A 14 -24.30 7.15 7.09
N THR A 15 -23.60 7.98 6.34
CA THR A 15 -23.63 7.99 4.86
C THR A 15 -22.97 6.74 4.26
N SER A 16 -22.82 5.68 5.06
CA SER A 16 -22.38 4.35 4.64
C SER A 16 -23.39 3.63 3.73
N LEU A 17 -24.64 4.12 3.63
CA LEU A 17 -25.65 3.54 2.72
C LEU A 17 -25.53 4.06 1.28
N LEU A 18 -25.11 5.32 1.07
CA LEU A 18 -25.02 5.92 -0.28
C LEU A 18 -23.67 5.71 -0.95
N ALA A 19 -22.68 5.30 -0.16
CA ALA A 19 -21.44 4.79 -0.68
C ALA A 19 -21.34 3.31 -0.31
N HIS A 20 -21.75 2.43 -1.23
CA HIS A 20 -21.18 1.08 -1.34
C HIS A 20 -19.68 1.19 -1.70
N THR A 21 -18.92 2.01 -0.98
CA THR A 21 -17.49 2.20 -1.18
C THR A 21 -16.80 0.95 -0.68
N ASN A 22 -16.36 0.16 -1.65
CA ASN A 22 -15.41 -0.92 -1.50
C ASN A 22 -14.22 -0.44 -0.63
N LYS A 23 -14.30 -0.61 0.70
CA LYS A 23 -13.40 -0.04 1.74
C LYS A 23 -11.97 -0.59 1.64
N ASN A 24 -11.74 -1.53 0.72
CA ASN A 24 -10.53 -2.31 0.63
C ASN A 24 -9.41 -1.65 -0.18
N PHE A 25 -9.69 -0.70 -1.09
CA PHE A 25 -8.66 -0.03 -1.90
C PHE A 25 -9.09 1.33 -2.46
N ARG A 26 -8.14 2.24 -2.65
CA ARG A 26 -8.38 3.51 -3.36
C ARG A 26 -8.41 3.30 -4.88
N LYS A 27 -9.34 3.97 -5.57
CA LYS A 27 -9.44 3.95 -7.05
C LYS A 27 -8.34 4.77 -7.75
N LEU A 28 -7.72 5.74 -7.07
CA LEU A 28 -6.63 6.59 -7.60
C LEU A 28 -6.98 7.32 -8.93
N GLY A 29 -8.27 7.56 -9.18
CA GLY A 29 -8.78 8.17 -10.41
C GLY A 29 -8.44 7.38 -11.67
N ARG A 30 -8.29 6.05 -11.58
CA ARG A 30 -7.88 5.19 -12.69
C ARG A 30 -8.77 3.97 -12.79
N ASP A 31 -8.92 3.46 -14.02
CA ASP A 31 -9.53 2.16 -14.25
C ASP A 31 -8.69 1.02 -13.63
N ARG A 32 -9.29 -0.16 -13.45
CA ARG A 32 -8.67 -1.35 -12.87
C ARG A 32 -7.35 -1.72 -13.54
N ALA A 33 -7.28 -1.74 -14.88
CA ALA A 33 -6.07 -2.13 -15.59
C ALA A 33 -4.93 -1.14 -15.36
N GLN A 34 -5.21 0.15 -15.56
CA GLN A 34 -4.27 1.25 -15.35
C GLN A 34 -3.78 1.33 -13.90
N ARG A 35 -4.68 1.15 -12.93
CA ARG A 35 -4.33 1.15 -11.51
C ARG A 35 -3.42 -0.03 -11.16
N ARG A 36 -3.68 -1.22 -11.71
CA ARG A 36 -2.81 -2.39 -11.52
C ARG A 36 -1.41 -2.12 -12.06
N ALA A 37 -1.29 -1.58 -13.26
CA ALA A 37 -0.02 -1.21 -13.86
C ALA A 37 0.74 -0.15 -13.03
N LEU A 38 0.04 0.90 -12.57
CA LEU A 38 0.63 1.94 -11.72
C LEU A 38 1.21 1.36 -10.41
N LEU A 39 0.41 0.55 -9.70
CA LEU A 39 0.87 -0.05 -8.44
C LEU A 39 2.02 -1.03 -8.66
N ARG A 40 1.99 -1.77 -9.78
CA ARG A 40 3.08 -2.66 -10.18
C ARG A 40 4.38 -1.89 -10.42
N ALA A 41 4.31 -0.78 -11.16
CA ALA A 41 5.45 0.09 -11.44
C ALA A 41 6.03 0.71 -10.16
N LEU A 42 5.18 1.27 -9.29
CA LEU A 42 5.62 1.87 -8.02
C LEU A 42 6.23 0.83 -7.07
N THR A 43 5.64 -0.36 -7.00
CA THR A 43 6.16 -1.46 -6.17
C THR A 43 7.52 -1.91 -6.67
N THR A 44 7.66 -2.10 -7.99
CA THR A 44 8.95 -2.46 -8.62
C THR A 44 10.01 -1.39 -8.34
N SER A 45 9.64 -0.11 -8.49
CA SER A 45 10.55 1.01 -8.24
C SER A 45 11.00 1.07 -6.78
N LEU A 46 10.09 0.87 -5.83
CA LEU A 46 10.46 0.86 -4.41
C LEU A 46 11.39 -0.31 -4.08
N LEU A 47 11.11 -1.51 -4.59
CA LEU A 47 11.97 -2.68 -4.35
C LEU A 47 13.36 -2.50 -4.98
N ARG A 48 13.45 -1.83 -6.14
CA ARG A 48 14.73 -1.56 -6.81
C ARG A 48 15.57 -0.51 -6.07
N TYR A 49 14.97 0.63 -5.74
CA TYR A 49 15.72 1.79 -5.23
C TYR A 49 15.70 1.91 -3.70
N GLY A 50 14.89 1.12 -3.00
CA GLY A 50 14.70 1.18 -1.56
C GLY A 50 13.88 2.38 -1.06
N LYS A 51 13.83 3.48 -1.81
CA LYS A 51 13.05 4.67 -1.51
C LYS A 51 12.46 5.31 -2.76
N ILE A 52 11.23 5.81 -2.68
CA ILE A 52 10.58 6.58 -3.75
C ILE A 52 9.78 7.75 -3.18
N VAL A 53 9.60 8.80 -3.98
CA VAL A 53 8.73 9.93 -3.66
C VAL A 53 7.50 9.90 -4.56
N THR A 54 6.31 9.94 -3.97
CA THR A 54 5.04 9.91 -4.72
C THR A 54 3.96 10.67 -3.97
N THR A 55 2.75 10.74 -4.50
CA THR A 55 1.61 11.33 -3.77
C THR A 55 1.22 10.45 -2.59
N GLU A 56 0.77 11.04 -1.48
CA GLU A 56 0.37 10.31 -0.27
C GLU A 56 -0.59 9.15 -0.56
N ALA A 57 -1.60 9.38 -1.41
CA ALA A 57 -2.59 8.37 -1.78
C ALA A 57 -1.97 7.15 -2.48
N LYS A 58 -1.02 7.38 -3.40
CA LYS A 58 -0.29 6.31 -4.09
C LYS A 58 0.65 5.58 -3.13
N ALA A 59 1.35 6.30 -2.26
CA ALA A 59 2.26 5.71 -1.27
C ALA A 59 1.52 4.73 -0.35
N LYS A 60 0.34 5.11 0.17
CA LYS A 60 -0.49 4.24 1.03
C LYS A 60 -0.93 2.95 0.35
N GLU A 61 -1.27 3.00 -0.95
CA GLU A 61 -1.64 1.80 -1.71
C GLU A 61 -0.43 0.94 -2.08
N THR A 62 0.70 1.55 -2.46
CA THR A 62 1.94 0.84 -2.77
C THR A 62 2.48 0.12 -1.54
N ARG A 63 2.44 0.75 -0.35
CA ARG A 63 2.77 0.13 0.94
C ARG A 63 2.06 -1.21 1.14
N ARG A 64 0.75 -1.25 0.91
CA ARG A 64 -0.05 -2.49 1.04
C ARG A 64 0.42 -3.60 0.11
N LYS A 65 0.90 -3.27 -1.09
CA LYS A 65 1.40 -4.26 -2.06
C LYS A 65 2.78 -4.76 -1.69
N VAL A 66 3.68 -3.85 -1.33
CA VAL A 66 5.05 -4.18 -0.91
C VAL A 66 5.03 -5.04 0.35
N ASP A 67 4.24 -4.66 1.36
CA ASP A 67 4.18 -5.41 2.61
C ASP A 67 3.71 -6.85 2.38
N ARG A 68 2.74 -7.06 1.48
CA ARG A 68 2.32 -8.41 1.10
C ARG A 68 3.43 -9.20 0.41
N ILE A 69 4.12 -8.58 -0.55
CA ILE A 69 5.22 -9.25 -1.28
C ILE A 69 6.31 -9.71 -0.31
N ILE A 70 6.72 -8.84 0.62
CA ILE A 70 7.74 -9.18 1.62
C ILE A 70 7.25 -10.28 2.56
N THR A 71 6.00 -10.18 3.05
CA THR A 71 5.41 -11.26 3.87
C THR A 71 5.36 -12.60 3.11
N TYR A 72 5.00 -12.61 1.83
CA TYR A 72 5.01 -13.84 1.03
C TYR A 72 6.43 -14.41 0.88
N ALA A 73 7.42 -13.57 0.60
CA ALA A 73 8.81 -13.99 0.51
C ALA A 73 9.29 -14.63 1.83
N LYS A 74 8.96 -14.02 2.98
CA LYS A 74 9.26 -14.56 4.31
C LYS A 74 8.54 -15.88 4.60
N LYS A 75 7.23 -15.94 4.34
CA LYS A 75 6.39 -17.11 4.67
C LYS A 75 6.84 -18.36 3.93
N HIS A 76 7.33 -18.19 2.71
CA HIS A 76 7.75 -19.28 1.84
C HIS A 76 9.27 -19.40 1.74
N ASP A 77 10.01 -19.07 2.81
CA ASP A 77 11.47 -19.21 2.82
C ASP A 77 11.94 -20.67 2.60
N ASN A 78 11.14 -21.64 3.08
CA ASN A 78 11.38 -23.06 2.83
C ASN A 78 11.09 -23.48 1.37
N ASN A 79 10.32 -22.68 0.62
CA ASN A 79 9.98 -22.93 -0.79
C ASN A 79 10.15 -21.66 -1.63
N ARG A 80 11.41 -21.26 -1.79
CA ARG A 80 11.80 -20.03 -2.49
C ARG A 80 11.34 -20.01 -3.95
N GLN A 81 11.29 -21.16 -4.61
CA GLN A 81 10.87 -21.26 -6.00
C GLN A 81 9.39 -20.91 -6.19
N TYR A 82 8.53 -21.37 -5.28
CA TYR A 82 7.12 -20.99 -5.27
C TYR A 82 6.94 -19.48 -5.03
N ALA A 83 7.65 -18.92 -4.04
CA ALA A 83 7.62 -17.49 -3.75
C ALA A 83 8.08 -16.66 -4.97
N TYR A 84 9.18 -17.08 -5.60
CA TYR A 84 9.74 -16.44 -6.79
C TYR A 84 8.73 -16.37 -7.94
N ARG A 85 8.07 -17.48 -8.29
CA ARG A 85 7.05 -17.48 -9.37
C ARG A 85 5.94 -16.46 -9.13
N LEU A 86 5.42 -16.38 -7.91
CA LEU A 86 4.35 -15.44 -7.58
C LEU A 86 4.82 -13.98 -7.65
N ILE A 87 6.02 -13.70 -7.12
CA ILE A 87 6.57 -12.35 -7.11
C ILE A 87 6.98 -11.91 -8.52
N ALA A 88 7.61 -12.79 -9.30
CA ALA A 88 8.00 -12.53 -10.69
C ALA A 88 6.79 -12.28 -11.61
N ASN A 89 5.64 -12.91 -11.34
CA ASN A 89 4.39 -12.62 -12.06
C ASN A 89 3.85 -11.21 -11.76
N TYR A 90 4.21 -10.63 -10.62
CA TYR A 90 3.78 -9.29 -10.24
C TYR A 90 4.84 -8.23 -10.55
N VAL A 91 6.12 -8.42 -10.27
CA VAL A 91 7.18 -7.42 -10.49
C VAL A 91 7.56 -7.39 -11.99
N TYR A 92 8.06 -6.27 -12.51
CA TYR A 92 8.50 -6.22 -13.92
C TYR A 92 9.85 -6.91 -14.15
N ASP A 93 10.72 -6.87 -13.15
CA ASP A 93 12.08 -7.40 -13.21
C ASP A 93 12.18 -8.73 -12.46
N ARG A 94 12.67 -9.76 -13.17
CA ARG A 94 12.84 -11.12 -12.65
C ARG A 94 14.02 -11.24 -11.70
N GLU A 95 15.13 -10.57 -11.98
CA GLU A 95 16.31 -10.58 -11.11
C GLU A 95 15.99 -9.90 -9.78
N LEU A 96 15.25 -8.78 -9.85
CA LEU A 96 14.75 -8.11 -8.65
C LEU A 96 13.85 -9.02 -7.81
N ALA A 97 12.95 -9.77 -8.45
CA ALA A 97 12.10 -10.73 -7.75
C ALA A 97 12.92 -11.82 -7.03
N LEU A 98 13.98 -12.32 -7.68
CA LEU A 98 14.90 -13.29 -7.08
C LEU A 98 15.64 -12.70 -5.87
N ASN A 99 16.13 -11.47 -6.00
CA ASN A 99 16.82 -10.77 -4.91
C ASN A 99 15.90 -10.54 -3.71
N VAL A 100 14.64 -10.17 -3.95
CA VAL A 100 13.65 -10.01 -2.88
C VAL A 100 13.42 -11.33 -2.14
N VAL A 101 13.27 -12.46 -2.84
CA VAL A 101 13.08 -13.77 -2.20
C VAL A 101 14.28 -14.18 -1.37
N LYS A 102 15.50 -13.90 -1.84
CA LYS A 102 16.74 -14.23 -1.12
C LYS A 102 16.95 -13.35 0.12
N GLN A 103 16.72 -12.04 -0.02
CA GLN A 103 17.10 -11.06 1.00
C GLN A 103 16.01 -10.79 2.04
N ALA A 104 14.74 -10.84 1.67
CA ALA A 104 13.64 -10.46 2.57
C ALA A 104 13.54 -11.31 3.84
N PRO A 105 13.70 -12.65 3.80
CA PRO A 105 13.67 -13.49 5.01
C PRO A 105 14.79 -13.15 6.00
N VAL A 106 15.99 -12.86 5.48
CA VAL A 106 17.16 -12.49 6.29
C VAL A 106 17.00 -11.09 6.88
N ARG A 107 16.70 -10.08 6.02
CA ARG A 107 16.60 -8.67 6.43
C ARG A 107 15.48 -8.41 7.42
N TYR A 108 14.34 -9.09 7.27
CA TYR A 108 13.15 -8.81 8.06
C TYR A 108 12.78 -9.93 9.02
N LYS A 109 13.70 -10.85 9.37
CA LYS A 109 13.44 -12.06 10.16
C LYS A 109 12.54 -11.80 11.38
N GLU A 110 12.95 -10.88 12.24
CA GLU A 110 12.26 -10.53 13.50
C GLU A 110 11.00 -9.66 13.32
N ARG A 111 10.77 -9.11 12.13
CA ARG A 111 9.67 -8.18 11.86
C ARG A 111 8.45 -8.92 11.30
N HIS A 112 7.34 -8.91 12.02
CA HIS A 112 6.07 -9.54 11.60
C HIS A 112 5.22 -8.70 10.64
N GLY A 113 5.59 -7.45 10.36
CA GLY A 113 4.88 -6.58 9.43
C GLY A 113 5.39 -5.15 9.41
N GLY A 114 4.81 -4.32 8.54
CA GLY A 114 5.19 -2.91 8.39
C GLY A 114 6.64 -2.75 7.96
N TYR A 115 6.99 -3.30 6.80
CA TYR A 115 8.35 -3.27 6.24
C TYR A 115 8.66 -1.96 5.52
N THR A 116 7.63 -1.12 5.37
CA THR A 116 7.71 0.17 4.73
C THR A 116 7.33 1.29 5.71
N LYS A 117 8.02 2.42 5.57
CA LYS A 117 7.72 3.66 6.28
C LYS A 117 7.30 4.74 5.28
N ILE A 118 6.26 5.48 5.65
CA ILE A 118 5.76 6.62 4.89
C ILE A 118 6.10 7.88 5.68
N LYS A 119 6.83 8.81 5.07
CA LYS A 119 7.10 10.14 5.60
C LYS A 119 6.40 11.16 4.71
N LEU A 120 5.57 12.01 5.31
CA LEU A 120 4.98 13.13 4.57
C LEU A 120 6.08 14.16 4.28
N LEU A 121 6.09 14.68 3.07
CA LEU A 121 6.99 15.77 2.71
C LEU A 121 6.38 17.11 3.15
N PRO A 122 7.21 18.07 3.57
CA PRO A 122 6.73 19.35 4.08
C PRO A 122 6.08 20.20 2.98
N LYS A 123 6.56 20.07 1.74
CA LYS A 123 6.05 20.82 0.59
C LYS A 123 5.09 19.94 -0.22
N SER A 124 3.91 20.47 -0.50
CA SER A 124 3.04 19.95 -1.55
C SER A 124 3.67 20.16 -2.92
N ARG A 125 3.26 19.37 -3.91
CA ARG A 125 3.72 19.52 -5.28
C ARG A 125 3.35 20.90 -5.81
N LYS A 126 4.30 21.57 -6.47
CA LYS A 126 4.06 22.84 -7.17
C LYS A 126 3.13 22.59 -8.37
N GLY A 127 2.10 23.41 -8.52
CA GLY A 127 1.11 23.33 -9.60
C GLY A 127 -0.22 22.76 -9.15
N ASP A 128 -0.26 21.48 -8.77
CA ASP A 128 -1.52 20.78 -8.41
C ASP A 128 -1.78 20.68 -6.89
N ALA A 129 -0.91 21.29 -6.07
CA ALA A 129 -0.95 21.27 -4.60
C ALA A 129 -1.07 19.85 -3.97
N SER A 130 -0.72 18.79 -4.71
CA SER A 130 -0.86 17.42 -4.21
C SER A 130 0.07 17.15 -3.04
N ARG A 131 -0.47 16.53 -1.98
CA ARG A 131 0.33 16.07 -0.83
C ARG A 131 1.30 14.98 -1.26
N MET A 132 2.59 15.23 -1.07
CA MET A 132 3.66 14.31 -1.41
C MET A 132 4.14 13.53 -0.18
N ALA A 133 4.62 12.32 -0.41
CA ALA A 133 5.14 11.43 0.61
C ALA A 133 6.33 10.63 0.06
N MET A 134 7.33 10.45 0.91
CA MET A 134 8.42 9.50 0.69
C MET A 134 8.02 8.15 1.28
N LEU A 135 8.16 7.09 0.47
CA LEU A 135 7.99 5.71 0.86
C LEU A 135 9.36 5.05 0.86
N GLU A 136 9.77 4.49 2.00
CA GLU A 136 11.07 3.83 2.19
C GLU A 136 10.90 2.41 2.74
N LEU A 137 11.78 1.50 2.33
CA LEU A 137 11.98 0.19 2.96
C LEU A 137 12.80 0.35 4.23
N LEU A 138 12.44 -0.41 5.27
CA LEU A 138 13.13 -0.42 6.56
C LEU A 138 14.37 -1.31 6.57
#